data_AF-A0A7J7QJ80-F1
#
_entry.id   AF-A0A7J7QJ80-F1
#
_cell.length_a   1.000
_cell.length_b   1.000
_cell.length_c   1.000
_cell.angle_alpha   90.00
_cell.angle_beta   90.00
_cell.angle_gamma   90.00
#
_symmetry.space_group_name_H-M   'P 1'
#
loop_
_entity.id
_entity.type
_entity.pdbx_description
1 polymer ?
#
loop_
_entity_poly.entity_id
_entity_poly.type
_entity_poly.pdbx_seq_one_letter_code
_entity_poly.pdbx_strand_id
1 'polypeptide(L)'
;MLSTRQERSVRYLNQSCSCRCILCKALISASRRASKQAVPGCLLLSAYTLLHGDTLTEHVKSVAASDDQAAAEAVADFGRALGLEMRVVQSLSYASSLEARQHPLLAAWQWPSALMFITWLVVHIYSFIRYNYYGGSPWQSIILWILNKSIGWVSIWGMVYTYLPGVLVCYWQLLTRRPSVRLPAWFKAWMDARKQLGLLSLFTMLLHLLFSTFLWMPGYYSKLWDKTDAAVVPTLVGSKLDAFGMIKKTNVPVGLQVVFDDYNTTYAVSNATVLSTWPAGGGSSASSTPLNASHPLEMLTTVTNIITLRSKLNWIGESSTLVGIISGVLMGVIALTSLPSITPKMNWREWRLLQSHAGWLAVATATVHVLLLGAPWWPAAHEDWPKMIPTITLMSTIPPMILLLLKGLLVLPPASIMLNRVRSGKWARKDDAADPLAHTAVFAVKHH
;
A
#
# COMPACT_ATOMS: atom_id res chain seq x y z
N MET A 1 21.57 -51.36 -3.01
CA MET A 1 20.18 -51.59 -2.52
C MET A 1 19.08 -50.90 -3.34
N LEU A 2 19.38 -49.89 -4.17
CA LEU A 2 18.38 -49.27 -5.07
C LEU A 2 18.20 -50.01 -6.41
N SER A 3 19.18 -50.80 -6.89
CA SER A 3 19.05 -51.51 -8.18
C SER A 3 18.05 -52.68 -8.14
N THR A 4 17.86 -53.32 -6.98
CA THR A 4 16.95 -54.45 -6.83
C THR A 4 15.48 -54.04 -6.67
N ARG A 5 15.19 -52.78 -6.30
CA ARG A 5 13.83 -52.24 -6.25
C ARG A 5 13.30 -51.82 -7.63
N GLN A 6 14.16 -51.30 -8.50
CA GLN A 6 13.77 -50.81 -9.83
C GLN A 6 13.51 -51.95 -10.83
N GLU A 7 14.26 -53.06 -10.74
CA GLU A 7 13.98 -54.27 -11.55
C GLU A 7 12.62 -54.92 -11.23
N ARG A 8 12.13 -54.79 -9.99
CA ARG A 8 10.78 -55.27 -9.63
C ARG A 8 9.68 -54.38 -10.22
N SER A 9 9.85 -53.07 -10.26
CA SER A 9 8.88 -52.14 -10.86
C SER A 9 8.74 -52.30 -12.38
N VAL A 10 9.83 -52.62 -13.09
CA VAL A 10 9.80 -52.89 -14.53
C VAL A 10 9.09 -54.21 -14.86
N ARG A 11 9.24 -55.25 -14.02
CA ARG A 11 8.46 -56.50 -14.19
C ARG A 11 6.96 -56.29 -13.95
N TYR A 12 6.58 -55.46 -12.98
CA TYR A 12 5.17 -55.15 -12.71
C TYR A 12 4.49 -54.38 -13.85
N LEU A 13 5.18 -53.42 -14.49
CA LEU A 13 4.67 -52.71 -15.67
C LEU A 13 4.48 -53.62 -16.88
N ASN A 14 5.33 -54.64 -17.05
CA ASN A 14 5.21 -55.62 -18.13
C ASN A 14 4.09 -56.65 -17.91
N GLN A 15 3.68 -56.91 -16.66
CA GLN A 15 2.65 -57.91 -16.35
C GLN A 15 1.22 -57.34 -16.28
N SER A 16 1.04 -56.04 -16.01
CA SER A 16 -0.30 -55.45 -15.84
C SER A 16 -0.87 -54.68 -17.04
N CYS A 17 -0.11 -54.40 -18.10
CA CYS A 17 -0.59 -53.61 -19.23
C CYS A 17 -0.77 -54.45 -20.51
N SER A 18 -1.94 -55.08 -20.65
CA SER A 18 -2.41 -55.69 -21.92
C SER A 18 -2.83 -54.63 -22.96
N CYS A 19 -2.90 -53.35 -22.56
CA CYS A 19 -3.24 -52.25 -23.47
C CYS A 19 -2.01 -51.74 -24.23
N ARG A 20 -1.99 -51.97 -25.54
CA ARG A 20 -1.07 -51.36 -26.53
C ARG A 20 -1.33 -49.84 -26.68
N CYS A 21 -1.50 -49.10 -25.59
CA CYS A 21 -1.66 -47.64 -25.65
C CYS A 21 -0.34 -46.99 -26.08
N ILE A 22 -0.45 -45.93 -26.89
CA ILE A 22 0.66 -45.10 -27.35
C ILE A 22 1.51 -44.62 -26.17
N LEU A 23 0.88 -44.37 -25.03
CA LEU A 23 1.54 -44.00 -23.76
C LEU A 23 2.50 -45.09 -23.25
N CYS A 24 2.12 -46.37 -23.31
CA CYS A 24 3.00 -47.49 -22.93
C CYS A 24 4.17 -47.64 -23.89
N LYS A 25 3.95 -47.46 -25.20
CA LYS A 25 5.04 -47.50 -26.19
C LYS A 25 5.99 -46.31 -26.03
N ALA A 26 5.48 -45.12 -25.74
CA ALA A 26 6.27 -43.92 -25.46
C ALA A 26 7.13 -44.11 -24.20
N LEU A 27 6.54 -44.59 -23.10
CA LEU A 27 7.22 -44.89 -21.84
C LEU A 27 8.31 -45.97 -22.00
N ILE A 28 8.03 -47.05 -22.74
CA ILE A 28 9.01 -48.12 -22.99
C ILE A 28 10.12 -47.65 -23.94
N SER A 29 9.81 -46.80 -24.92
CA SER A 29 10.82 -46.26 -25.84
C SER A 29 11.71 -45.20 -25.20
N ALA A 30 11.17 -44.43 -24.24
CA ALA A 30 11.91 -43.47 -23.43
C ALA A 30 12.81 -44.19 -22.41
N SER A 31 12.32 -45.26 -21.78
CA SER A 31 13.12 -46.04 -20.81
C SER A 31 14.28 -46.81 -21.45
N ARG A 32 14.13 -47.24 -22.72
CA ARG A 32 15.22 -47.90 -23.48
C ARG A 32 16.29 -46.94 -24.00
N ARG A 33 15.96 -45.65 -24.15
CA ARG A 33 16.91 -44.61 -24.60
C ARG A 33 17.66 -43.92 -23.45
N ALA A 34 17.13 -43.99 -22.23
CA ALA A 34 17.80 -43.44 -21.07
C ALA A 34 19.03 -44.30 -20.72
N SER A 35 20.22 -43.81 -21.10
CA SER A 35 21.44 -44.15 -20.37
C SER A 35 21.27 -43.77 -18.89
N LYS A 36 22.11 -44.27 -17.97
CA LYS A 36 22.01 -44.03 -16.52
C LYS A 36 22.26 -42.55 -16.15
N GLN A 37 21.40 -41.66 -16.60
CA GLN A 37 21.52 -40.22 -16.43
C GLN A 37 20.32 -39.72 -15.62
N ALA A 38 20.63 -38.99 -14.56
CA ALA A 38 19.63 -38.42 -13.68
C ALA A 38 18.99 -37.22 -14.36
N VAL A 39 17.66 -37.25 -14.50
CA VAL A 39 16.87 -36.10 -14.95
C VAL A 39 15.83 -35.77 -13.87
N PRO A 40 16.16 -34.92 -12.90
CA PRO A 40 15.17 -34.35 -12.00
C PRO A 40 14.16 -33.51 -12.79
N GLY A 41 12.89 -33.91 -12.73
CA GLY A 41 11.78 -33.30 -13.46
C GLY A 41 10.45 -33.59 -12.77
N CYS A 42 9.41 -32.81 -13.10
CA CYS A 42 8.06 -32.92 -12.53
C CYS A 42 7.95 -32.73 -11.01
N LEU A 43 9.01 -32.27 -10.36
CA LEU A 43 9.06 -31.96 -8.93
C LEU A 43 8.02 -30.90 -8.52
N LEU A 44 7.68 -29.97 -9.42
CA LEU A 44 6.71 -28.90 -9.13
C LEU A 44 5.24 -29.34 -9.27
N LEU A 45 4.95 -30.57 -9.71
CA LEU A 45 3.58 -31.06 -9.78
C LEU A 45 3.15 -31.76 -8.49
N SER A 46 1.95 -31.42 -8.03
CA SER A 46 1.29 -32.22 -6.99
C SER A 46 0.72 -33.51 -7.60
N ALA A 47 0.67 -34.58 -6.81
CA ALA A 47 0.00 -35.82 -7.22
C ALA A 47 -1.49 -35.60 -7.55
N TYR A 48 -2.12 -34.62 -6.91
CA TYR A 48 -3.51 -34.24 -7.17
C TYR A 48 -3.68 -33.67 -8.60
N THR A 49 -2.79 -32.79 -9.02
CA THR A 49 -2.78 -32.19 -10.37
C THR A 49 -2.59 -33.24 -11.46
N LEU A 50 -1.78 -34.28 -11.22
CA LEU A 50 -1.60 -35.37 -12.19
C LEU A 50 -2.82 -36.28 -12.32
N LEU A 51 -3.59 -36.44 -11.24
CA LEU A 51 -4.75 -37.34 -11.21
C LEU A 51 -6.05 -36.65 -11.63
N HIS A 52 -6.20 -35.37 -11.33
CA HIS A 52 -7.46 -34.62 -11.50
C HIS A 52 -7.32 -33.38 -12.40
N GLY A 53 -6.11 -33.00 -12.79
CA GLY A 53 -5.88 -31.87 -13.67
C GLY A 53 -6.36 -32.19 -15.08
N ASP A 54 -7.24 -31.34 -15.61
CA ASP A 54 -7.66 -31.44 -16.99
C ASP A 54 -6.71 -30.62 -17.87
N THR A 55 -5.92 -31.32 -18.66
CA THR A 55 -4.93 -30.74 -19.59
C THR A 55 -5.55 -29.83 -20.66
N LEU A 56 -6.86 -29.90 -20.90
CA LEU A 56 -7.56 -29.06 -21.88
C LEU A 56 -7.92 -27.68 -21.33
N THR A 57 -8.06 -27.56 -20.01
CA THR A 57 -8.47 -26.31 -19.33
C THR A 57 -7.35 -25.71 -18.48
N GLU A 58 -6.41 -26.51 -18.01
CA GLU A 58 -5.30 -26.08 -17.15
C GLU A 58 -3.95 -26.10 -17.88
N HIS A 59 -3.31 -24.93 -17.98
CA HIS A 59 -1.93 -24.82 -18.45
C HIS A 59 -0.94 -25.18 -17.33
N VAL A 60 -0.68 -26.48 -17.16
CA VAL A 60 0.26 -26.98 -16.16
C VAL A 60 1.70 -26.89 -16.69
N LYS A 61 2.48 -25.96 -16.12
CA LYS A 61 3.90 -25.76 -16.46
C LYS A 61 4.80 -26.56 -15.53
N SER A 62 5.82 -27.17 -16.09
CA SER A 62 6.82 -27.93 -15.32
C SER A 62 8.22 -27.71 -15.86
N VAL A 63 9.21 -27.98 -15.02
CA VAL A 63 10.62 -27.74 -15.33
C VAL A 63 11.43 -28.99 -15.00
N ALA A 64 12.36 -29.33 -15.89
CA ALA A 64 13.34 -30.39 -15.68
C ALA A 64 14.75 -29.87 -15.95
N ALA A 65 15.74 -30.58 -15.42
CA ALA A 65 17.16 -30.26 -15.57
C ALA A 65 17.94 -31.51 -15.98
N SER A 66 18.78 -31.42 -17.02
CA SER A 66 19.64 -32.50 -17.49
C SER A 66 20.91 -31.93 -18.12
N ASP A 67 22.06 -32.58 -17.94
CA ASP A 67 23.29 -32.27 -18.67
C ASP A 67 23.34 -32.98 -20.04
N ASP A 68 22.57 -34.05 -20.21
CA ASP A 68 22.45 -34.77 -21.48
C ASP A 68 21.27 -34.27 -22.30
N GLN A 69 21.55 -33.98 -23.58
CA GLN A 69 20.58 -33.48 -24.53
C GLN A 69 19.57 -34.57 -24.94
N ALA A 70 20.01 -35.82 -25.12
CA ALA A 70 19.11 -36.90 -25.52
C ALA A 70 18.10 -37.22 -24.41
N ALA A 71 18.55 -37.27 -23.16
CA ALA A 71 17.69 -37.41 -21.99
C ALA A 71 16.76 -36.19 -21.79
N ALA A 72 17.25 -34.97 -22.05
CA ALA A 72 16.44 -33.75 -21.97
C ALA A 72 15.28 -33.76 -22.99
N GLU A 73 15.56 -34.14 -24.24
CA GLU A 73 14.55 -34.25 -25.30
C GLU A 73 13.50 -35.32 -24.98
N ALA A 74 13.93 -36.49 -24.49
CA ALA A 74 13.02 -37.56 -24.09
C ALA A 74 12.07 -37.13 -22.96
N VAL A 75 12.55 -36.36 -21.98
CA VAL A 75 11.74 -35.83 -20.87
C VAL A 75 10.81 -34.70 -21.33
N ALA A 76 11.24 -33.87 -22.27
CA ALA A 76 10.38 -32.86 -22.90
C ALA A 76 9.24 -33.52 -23.69
N ASP A 77 9.55 -34.56 -24.47
CA ASP A 77 8.57 -35.34 -25.24
C ASP A 77 7.56 -36.02 -24.30
N PHE A 78 8.05 -36.61 -23.21
CA PHE A 78 7.20 -37.24 -22.20
C PHE A 78 6.21 -36.26 -21.58
N GLY A 79 6.65 -35.08 -21.14
CA GLY A 79 5.72 -34.11 -20.56
C GLY A 79 4.76 -33.52 -21.59
N ARG A 80 5.20 -33.33 -22.85
CA ARG A 80 4.28 -32.96 -23.95
C ARG A 80 3.20 -34.01 -24.17
N ALA A 81 3.54 -35.30 -24.08
CA ALA A 81 2.56 -36.40 -24.16
C ALA A 81 1.56 -36.43 -22.99
N LEU A 82 1.95 -35.87 -21.83
CA LEU A 82 1.06 -35.66 -20.68
C LEU A 82 0.27 -34.35 -20.75
N GLY A 83 0.37 -33.57 -21.84
CA GLY A 83 -0.28 -32.26 -21.96
C GLY A 83 0.36 -31.15 -21.13
N LEU A 84 1.60 -31.36 -20.64
CA LEU A 84 2.33 -30.40 -19.82
C LEU A 84 3.20 -29.47 -20.67
N GLU A 85 3.27 -28.20 -20.30
CA GLU A 85 4.27 -27.27 -20.84
C GLU A 85 5.60 -27.49 -20.11
N MET A 86 6.43 -28.40 -20.64
CA MET A 86 7.75 -28.73 -20.09
C MET A 86 8.84 -27.79 -20.60
N ARG A 87 9.50 -27.10 -19.67
CA ARG A 87 10.76 -26.39 -19.93
C ARG A 87 11.94 -27.20 -19.42
N VAL A 88 12.81 -27.67 -20.30
CA VAL A 88 14.02 -28.40 -19.90
C VAL A 88 15.23 -27.47 -19.94
N VAL A 89 15.94 -27.37 -18.82
CA VAL A 89 17.18 -26.62 -18.67
C VAL A 89 18.36 -27.57 -18.88
N GLN A 90 19.26 -27.23 -19.79
CA GLN A 90 20.46 -28.02 -20.11
C GLN A 90 21.57 -27.80 -19.06
N SER A 91 21.25 -28.04 -17.79
CA SER A 91 22.24 -28.09 -16.71
C SER A 91 21.65 -28.78 -15.48
N LEU A 92 22.23 -29.88 -15.04
CA LEU A 92 21.82 -30.61 -13.84
C LEU A 92 22.06 -29.81 -12.56
N SER A 93 22.99 -28.84 -12.57
CA SER A 93 23.21 -27.93 -11.44
C SER A 93 21.94 -27.16 -11.05
N TYR A 94 21.06 -26.91 -12.02
CA TYR A 94 19.78 -26.24 -11.82
C TYR A 94 18.77 -27.10 -11.02
N ALA A 95 18.97 -28.41 -10.92
CA ALA A 95 18.15 -29.32 -10.11
C ALA A 95 18.10 -28.88 -8.64
N SER A 96 19.25 -28.50 -8.08
CA SER A 96 19.34 -27.98 -6.70
C SER A 96 18.44 -26.75 -6.50
N SER A 97 18.38 -25.87 -7.51
CA SER A 97 17.53 -24.68 -7.51
C SER A 97 16.05 -25.00 -7.71
N LEU A 98 15.73 -26.11 -8.38
CA LEU A 98 14.36 -26.60 -8.53
C LEU A 98 13.84 -27.18 -7.21
N GLU A 99 14.63 -28.03 -6.56
CA GLU A 99 14.30 -28.64 -5.26
C GLU A 99 14.15 -27.55 -4.18
N ALA A 100 15.05 -26.57 -4.16
CA ALA A 100 14.97 -25.44 -3.23
C ALA A 100 13.71 -24.58 -3.40
N ARG A 101 13.05 -24.59 -4.58
CA ARG A 101 11.80 -23.84 -4.81
C ARG A 101 10.56 -24.56 -4.31
N GLN A 102 10.60 -25.87 -4.07
CA GLN A 102 9.41 -26.64 -3.67
C GLN A 102 8.99 -26.38 -2.21
N HIS A 103 9.95 -26.12 -1.33
CA HIS A 103 9.72 -26.13 0.12
C HIS A 103 9.20 -24.81 0.73
N PRO A 104 9.63 -23.61 0.32
CA PRO A 104 9.25 -22.41 1.04
C PRO A 104 7.96 -21.77 0.49
N LEU A 105 6.90 -21.74 1.31
CA LEU A 105 5.70 -20.96 1.02
C LEU A 105 6.04 -19.47 1.02
N LEU A 106 5.87 -18.84 -0.15
CA LEU A 106 6.06 -17.40 -0.36
C LEU A 106 7.40 -16.88 0.21
N ALA A 107 8.51 -17.59 -0.01
CA ALA A 107 9.84 -17.27 0.55
C ALA A 107 10.22 -15.77 0.48
N ALA A 108 9.99 -15.16 -0.68
CA ALA A 108 10.32 -13.76 -0.93
C ALA A 108 9.42 -12.75 -0.18
N TRP A 109 8.27 -13.19 0.33
CA TRP A 109 7.28 -12.36 1.03
C TRP A 109 7.32 -12.49 2.55
N GLN A 110 7.98 -13.51 3.10
CA GLN A 110 7.98 -13.77 4.54
C GLN A 110 8.53 -12.57 5.33
N TRP A 111 9.76 -12.16 5.03
CA TRP A 111 10.39 -11.05 5.77
C TRP A 111 9.74 -9.68 5.47
N PRO A 112 9.37 -9.33 4.21
CA PRO A 112 8.72 -8.04 3.95
C PRO A 112 7.37 -7.93 4.63
N SER A 113 6.61 -9.04 4.69
CA SER A 113 5.32 -9.09 5.39
C SER A 113 5.52 -8.95 6.90
N ALA A 114 6.51 -9.62 7.47
CA ALA A 114 6.87 -9.46 8.88
C ALA A 114 7.27 -8.02 9.22
N LEU A 115 8.11 -7.38 8.39
CA LEU A 115 8.50 -5.97 8.57
C LEU A 115 7.28 -5.05 8.56
N MET A 116 6.39 -5.20 7.58
CA MET A 116 5.19 -4.37 7.45
C MET A 116 4.22 -4.59 8.62
N PHE A 117 4.03 -5.83 9.06
CA PHE A 117 3.17 -6.17 10.20
C PHE A 117 3.72 -5.64 11.52
N ILE A 118 5.03 -5.79 11.78
CA ILE A 118 5.68 -5.26 12.98
C ILE A 118 5.61 -3.72 12.97
N THR A 119 5.87 -3.09 11.81
CA THR A 119 5.72 -1.63 11.66
C THR A 119 4.30 -1.20 12.01
N TRP A 120 3.28 -1.91 11.49
CA TRP A 120 1.89 -1.65 11.81
C TRP A 120 1.60 -1.79 13.30
N LEU A 121 2.05 -2.87 13.93
CA LEU A 121 1.83 -3.10 15.35
C LEU A 121 2.41 -1.96 16.19
N VAL A 122 3.64 -1.53 15.89
CA VAL A 122 4.31 -0.42 16.59
C VAL A 122 3.54 0.89 16.44
N VAL A 123 3.19 1.29 15.21
CA VAL A 123 2.47 2.56 15.00
C VAL A 123 1.03 2.49 15.48
N HIS A 124 0.41 1.32 15.49
CA HIS A 124 -0.94 1.12 16.02
C HIS A 124 -0.95 1.22 17.55
N ILE A 125 0.01 0.61 18.24
CA ILE A 125 0.20 0.76 19.69
C ILE A 125 0.45 2.24 20.04
N TYR A 126 1.32 2.92 19.28
CA TYR A 126 1.54 4.36 19.44
C TYR A 126 0.24 5.16 19.31
N SER A 127 -0.55 4.86 18.28
CA SER A 127 -1.83 5.53 18.01
C SER A 127 -2.84 5.30 19.13
N PHE A 128 -2.92 4.06 19.64
CA PHE A 128 -3.77 3.68 20.76
C PHE A 128 -3.38 4.42 22.05
N ILE A 129 -2.09 4.44 22.40
CA ILE A 129 -1.59 5.18 23.57
C ILE A 129 -1.95 6.67 23.46
N ARG A 130 -1.73 7.27 22.29
CA ARG A 130 -2.01 8.69 22.07
C ARG A 130 -3.50 9.03 22.18
N TYR A 131 -4.39 8.28 21.52
CA TYR A 131 -5.80 8.64 21.43
C TYR A 131 -6.65 8.07 22.54
N ASN A 132 -6.49 6.79 22.90
CA ASN A 132 -7.33 6.16 23.92
C ASN A 132 -6.79 6.43 25.32
N TYR A 133 -5.51 6.13 25.56
CA TYR A 133 -4.95 6.22 26.91
C TYR A 133 -4.78 7.67 27.37
N TYR A 134 -4.15 8.53 26.56
CA TYR A 134 -3.95 9.94 26.92
C TYR A 134 -5.01 10.89 26.36
N GLY A 135 -5.59 10.57 25.20
CA GLY A 135 -6.56 11.44 24.52
C GLY A 135 -8.02 11.21 24.94
N GLY A 136 -8.31 10.23 25.81
CA GLY A 136 -9.67 9.95 26.29
C GLY A 136 -10.67 9.52 25.20
N SER A 137 -10.19 9.09 24.03
CA SER A 137 -11.07 8.72 22.91
C SER A 137 -11.82 7.41 23.22
N PRO A 138 -13.13 7.31 22.87
CA PRO A 138 -13.93 6.12 23.13
C PRO A 138 -13.32 4.86 22.51
N TRP A 139 -13.44 3.71 23.19
CA TRP A 139 -12.87 2.43 22.75
C TRP A 139 -13.36 1.99 21.36
N GLN A 140 -14.58 2.36 20.97
CA GLN A 140 -15.16 2.04 19.65
C GLN A 140 -14.40 2.72 18.50
N SER A 141 -13.72 3.84 18.77
CA SER A 141 -12.92 4.55 17.77
C SER A 141 -11.70 3.75 17.29
N ILE A 142 -11.30 2.70 18.01
CA ILE A 142 -10.16 1.84 17.67
C ILE A 142 -10.36 1.16 16.32
N ILE A 143 -11.55 0.61 16.09
CA ILE A 143 -11.84 -0.31 14.98
C ILE A 143 -11.73 0.39 13.63
N LEU A 144 -12.31 1.59 13.50
CA LEU A 144 -12.38 2.28 12.22
C LEU A 144 -11.45 3.50 12.20
N TRP A 145 -11.58 4.42 13.15
CA TRP A 145 -10.89 5.71 13.10
C TRP A 145 -9.39 5.62 13.40
N ILE A 146 -9.00 4.93 14.47
CA ILE A 146 -7.57 4.75 14.84
C ILE A 146 -6.90 3.75 13.89
N LEU A 147 -7.59 2.66 13.55
CA LEU A 147 -7.07 1.69 12.59
C LEU A 147 -6.76 2.35 11.24
N ASN A 148 -7.66 3.18 10.69
CA ASN A 148 -7.43 3.89 9.44
C ASN A 148 -6.17 4.78 9.49
N LYS A 149 -5.95 5.49 10.60
CA LYS A 149 -4.72 6.31 10.80
C LYS A 149 -3.46 5.45 10.79
N SER A 150 -3.48 4.32 11.51
CA SER A 150 -2.33 3.41 11.58
C SER A 150 -2.02 2.74 10.25
N ILE A 151 -3.04 2.32 9.48
CA ILE A 151 -2.87 1.72 8.16
C ILE A 151 -2.30 2.74 7.16
N GLY A 152 -2.82 3.98 7.15
CA GLY A 152 -2.26 5.06 6.31
C GLY A 152 -0.80 5.37 6.63
N TRP A 153 -0.42 5.35 7.92
CA TRP A 153 0.96 5.50 8.35
C TRP A 153 1.86 4.38 7.81
N VAL A 154 1.45 3.12 7.97
CA VAL A 154 2.22 1.97 7.48
C VAL A 154 2.37 2.01 5.96
N SER A 155 1.34 2.45 5.25
CA SER A 155 1.39 2.59 3.80
C SER A 155 2.51 3.53 3.35
N ILE A 156 2.58 4.75 3.92
CA ILE A 156 3.60 5.74 3.55
C ILE A 156 5.01 5.31 4.00
N TRP A 157 5.16 4.66 5.16
CA TRP A 157 6.44 4.06 5.56
C TRP A 157 6.84 2.89 4.67
N GLY A 158 5.88 2.08 4.20
CA GLY A 158 6.11 1.04 3.20
C GLY A 158 6.65 1.59 1.88
N MET A 159 6.19 2.78 1.46
CA MET A 159 6.79 3.48 0.32
C MET A 159 8.25 3.85 0.64
N VAL A 160 8.54 4.36 1.84
CA VAL A 160 9.92 4.67 2.26
C VAL A 160 10.82 3.43 2.20
N TYR A 161 10.37 2.29 2.74
CA TYR A 161 11.13 1.03 2.70
C TYR A 161 11.41 0.57 1.27
N THR A 162 10.53 0.88 0.32
CA THR A 162 10.69 0.53 -1.10
C THR A 162 11.76 1.38 -1.80
N TYR A 163 11.75 2.71 -1.57
CA TYR A 163 12.59 3.65 -2.32
C TYR A 163 13.92 4.01 -1.64
N LEU A 164 13.99 3.95 -0.31
CA LEU A 164 15.18 4.30 0.47
C LEU A 164 16.45 3.51 0.09
N PRO A 165 16.44 2.17 -0.09
CA PRO A 165 17.69 1.46 -0.37
C PRO A 165 18.28 1.87 -1.72
N GLY A 166 17.45 2.21 -2.72
CA GLY A 166 17.95 2.73 -4.00
C GLY A 166 18.67 4.08 -3.87
N VAL A 167 18.16 4.96 -3.00
CA VAL A 167 18.81 6.25 -2.69
C VAL A 167 20.13 6.02 -1.96
N LEU A 168 20.15 5.13 -0.96
CA LEU A 168 21.36 4.80 -0.20
C LEU A 168 22.47 4.22 -1.09
N VAL A 169 22.13 3.37 -2.08
CA VAL A 169 23.10 2.86 -3.06
C VAL A 169 23.72 4.00 -3.88
N CYS A 170 22.93 4.99 -4.29
CA CYS A 170 23.45 6.13 -5.05
C CYS A 170 24.44 6.95 -4.23
N TYR A 171 24.13 7.19 -2.95
CA TYR A 171 25.08 7.83 -2.02
C TYR A 171 26.34 6.97 -1.82
N TRP A 172 26.19 5.66 -1.66
CA TRP A 172 27.34 4.76 -1.54
C TRP A 172 28.24 4.79 -2.79
N GLN A 173 27.65 4.82 -3.98
CA GLN A 173 28.38 4.97 -5.25
C GLN A 173 29.14 6.29 -5.30
N LEU A 174 28.55 7.39 -4.82
CA LEU A 174 29.22 8.70 -4.75
C LEU A 174 30.38 8.69 -3.76
N LEU A 175 30.18 8.13 -2.57
CA LEU A 175 31.19 8.07 -1.51
C LEU A 175 32.38 7.18 -1.91
N THR A 176 32.11 6.03 -2.54
CA THR A 176 33.15 5.10 -3.01
C THR A 176 33.73 5.47 -4.37
N ARG A 177 33.11 6.41 -5.09
CA ARG A 177 33.42 6.80 -6.48
C ARG A 177 33.45 5.62 -7.47
N ARG A 178 32.71 4.54 -7.18
CA ARG A 178 32.65 3.34 -8.01
C ARG A 178 31.29 3.18 -8.68
N PRO A 179 31.24 2.79 -9.98
CA PRO A 179 29.99 2.55 -10.68
C PRO A 179 29.22 1.37 -10.08
N SER A 180 29.93 0.36 -9.58
CA SER A 180 29.34 -0.81 -8.92
C SER A 180 29.88 -0.93 -7.50
N VAL A 181 28.97 -1.31 -6.59
CA VAL A 181 29.27 -1.48 -5.17
C VAL A 181 28.87 -2.90 -4.80
N ARG A 182 29.76 -3.62 -4.12
CA ARG A 182 29.43 -4.92 -3.52
C ARG A 182 28.60 -4.66 -2.26
N LEU A 183 27.34 -5.06 -2.30
CA LEU A 183 26.40 -4.84 -1.19
C LEU A 183 26.51 -5.99 -0.18
N PRO A 184 26.49 -5.70 1.14
CA PRO A 184 26.32 -6.72 2.16
C PRO A 184 25.04 -7.55 1.93
N ALA A 185 25.04 -8.81 2.36
CA ALA A 185 23.94 -9.75 2.09
C ALA A 185 22.57 -9.23 2.55
N TRP A 186 22.50 -8.61 3.73
CA TRP A 186 21.25 -8.03 4.25
C TRP A 186 20.72 -6.89 3.39
N PHE A 187 21.60 -6.03 2.87
CA PHE A 187 21.22 -4.90 2.05
C PHE A 187 20.83 -5.33 0.64
N LYS A 188 21.49 -6.37 0.11
CA LYS A 188 21.06 -7.03 -1.12
C LYS A 188 19.65 -7.62 -0.97
N ALA A 189 19.38 -8.33 0.14
CA ALA A 189 18.05 -8.88 0.42
C ALA A 189 16.97 -7.78 0.48
N TRP A 190 17.29 -6.62 1.05
CA TRP A 190 16.40 -5.45 1.05
C TRP A 190 16.14 -4.92 -0.37
N MET A 191 17.17 -4.77 -1.19
CA MET A 191 17.04 -4.34 -2.60
C MET A 191 16.19 -5.30 -3.43
N ASP A 192 16.30 -6.61 -3.18
CA ASP A 192 15.55 -7.65 -3.88
C ASP A 192 14.06 -7.68 -3.47
N ALA A 193 13.73 -7.24 -2.25
CA ALA A 193 12.36 -7.26 -1.74
C ALA A 193 11.53 -6.00 -2.06
N ARG A 194 12.09 -5.02 -2.78
CA ARG A 194 11.40 -3.76 -3.11
C ARG A 194 10.05 -3.99 -3.79
N LYS A 195 9.93 -5.04 -4.62
CA LYS A 195 8.67 -5.41 -5.27
C LYS A 195 7.60 -5.79 -4.23
N GLN A 196 7.96 -6.63 -3.27
CA GLN A 196 7.07 -7.13 -2.22
C GLN A 196 6.68 -5.99 -1.28
N LEU A 197 7.65 -5.16 -0.86
CA LEU A 197 7.39 -3.98 -0.03
C LEU A 197 6.46 -2.97 -0.72
N GLY A 198 6.67 -2.72 -2.02
CA GLY A 198 5.82 -1.84 -2.81
C GLY A 198 4.38 -2.36 -2.93
N LEU A 199 4.21 -3.67 -3.15
CA LEU A 199 2.88 -4.31 -3.21
C LEU A 199 2.17 -4.33 -1.84
N LEU A 200 2.89 -4.53 -0.74
CA LEU A 200 2.34 -4.43 0.62
C LEU A 200 1.95 -2.99 0.99
N SER A 201 2.75 -2.01 0.55
CA SER A 201 2.44 -0.58 0.69
C SER A 201 1.18 -0.21 -0.10
N LEU A 202 1.01 -0.74 -1.31
CA LEU A 202 -0.22 -0.61 -2.08
C LEU A 202 -1.41 -1.24 -1.36
N PHE A 203 -1.28 -2.46 -0.85
CA PHE A 203 -2.36 -3.14 -0.15
C PHE A 203 -2.85 -2.33 1.06
N THR A 204 -1.93 -1.82 1.88
CA THR A 204 -2.27 -0.95 3.00
C THR A 204 -2.83 0.40 2.55
N MET A 205 -2.37 0.96 1.42
CA MET A 205 -2.95 2.17 0.82
C MET A 205 -4.42 1.94 0.41
N LEU A 206 -4.72 0.81 -0.25
CA LEU A 206 -6.09 0.47 -0.67
C LEU A 206 -7.02 0.27 0.52
N LEU A 207 -6.53 -0.36 1.60
CA LEU A 207 -7.28 -0.44 2.87
C LEU A 207 -7.51 0.95 3.47
N HIS A 208 -6.49 1.81 3.47
CA HIS A 208 -6.63 3.20 3.94
C HIS A 208 -7.67 3.98 3.11
N LEU A 209 -7.68 3.81 1.78
CA LEU A 209 -8.66 4.44 0.90
C LEU A 209 -10.07 3.94 1.21
N LEU A 210 -10.25 2.61 1.31
CA LEU A 210 -11.53 1.98 1.64
C LEU A 210 -12.07 2.45 3.00
N PHE A 211 -11.22 2.54 4.02
CA PHE A 211 -11.65 2.99 5.34
C PHE A 211 -11.95 4.49 5.34
N SER A 212 -11.20 5.26 4.56
CA SER A 212 -11.40 6.70 4.44
C SER A 212 -12.74 7.03 3.79
N THR A 213 -13.24 6.26 2.81
CA THR A 213 -14.57 6.51 2.23
C THR A 213 -15.70 6.38 3.25
N PHE A 214 -15.59 5.46 4.21
CA PHE A 214 -16.57 5.34 5.31
C PHE A 214 -16.45 6.44 6.36
N LEU A 215 -15.26 7.04 6.51
CA LEU A 215 -14.98 8.07 7.50
C LEU A 215 -15.07 9.50 6.93
N TRP A 216 -15.30 9.65 5.63
CA TRP A 216 -15.28 10.94 4.93
C TRP A 216 -16.57 11.73 5.17
N MET A 217 -16.78 12.13 6.42
CA MET A 217 -17.92 12.93 6.86
C MET A 217 -17.53 13.92 7.96
N PRO A 218 -18.26 15.04 8.10
CA PRO A 218 -17.97 16.09 9.08
C PRO A 218 -17.87 15.59 10.53
N GLY A 219 -18.58 14.52 10.88
CA GLY A 219 -18.54 13.93 12.22
C GLY A 219 -17.17 13.38 12.63
N TYR A 220 -16.37 12.88 11.68
CA TYR A 220 -15.05 12.30 11.97
C TYR A 220 -13.87 13.25 11.67
N TYR A 221 -14.03 14.18 10.72
CA TYR A 221 -12.97 15.16 10.40
C TYR A 221 -13.48 16.60 10.33
N SER A 222 -14.21 17.07 11.33
CA SER A 222 -14.80 18.43 11.38
C SER A 222 -13.86 19.58 10.99
N LYS A 223 -12.54 19.42 11.15
CA LYS A 223 -11.49 20.38 10.74
C LYS A 223 -11.34 20.55 9.22
N LEU A 224 -11.83 19.60 8.41
CA LEU A 224 -11.75 19.62 6.95
C LEU A 224 -12.99 20.23 6.28
N TRP A 225 -14.03 20.55 7.06
CA TRP A 225 -15.24 21.17 6.55
C TRP A 225 -15.45 22.57 7.12
N ASP A 226 -15.81 23.49 6.24
CA ASP A 226 -16.22 24.83 6.62
C ASP A 226 -17.56 24.79 7.35
N LYS A 227 -17.74 25.75 8.26
CA LYS A 227 -19.02 26.00 8.90
C LYS A 227 -19.90 26.68 7.85
N THR A 228 -20.93 26.00 7.38
CA THR A 228 -21.79 26.52 6.30
C THR A 228 -23.08 27.10 6.83
N ASP A 229 -23.65 26.49 7.86
CA ASP A 229 -24.94 26.93 8.40
C ASP A 229 -24.99 26.72 9.91
N ALA A 230 -25.87 27.45 10.58
CA ALA A 230 -26.12 27.31 12.00
C ALA A 230 -27.60 26.97 12.20
N ALA A 231 -27.90 25.76 12.65
CA ALA A 231 -29.23 25.41 13.11
C ALA A 231 -29.37 25.89 14.56
N VAL A 232 -30.26 26.84 14.79
CA VAL A 232 -30.59 27.29 16.14
C VAL A 232 -31.65 26.36 16.69
N VAL A 233 -31.28 25.55 17.69
CA VAL A 233 -32.23 24.68 18.39
C VAL A 233 -32.71 25.39 19.65
N PRO A 234 -34.01 25.68 19.79
CA PRO A 234 -34.57 26.11 21.06
C PRO A 234 -34.32 25.02 22.10
N THR A 235 -33.64 25.35 23.21
CA THR A 235 -33.35 24.37 24.24
C THR A 235 -34.65 23.97 24.92
N LEU A 236 -35.20 22.81 24.56
CA LEU A 236 -36.22 22.15 25.36
C LEU A 236 -35.55 21.68 26.66
N VAL A 237 -35.84 22.39 27.75
CA VAL A 237 -35.53 21.97 29.12
C VAL A 237 -35.94 20.50 29.28
N GLY A 238 -34.96 19.60 29.38
CA GLY A 238 -35.17 18.18 29.70
C GLY A 238 -35.04 17.14 28.57
N SER A 239 -34.71 17.52 27.32
CA SER A 239 -34.54 16.52 26.26
C SER A 239 -33.16 15.85 26.28
N LYS A 240 -33.12 14.54 26.62
CA LYS A 240 -31.89 13.73 26.57
C LYS A 240 -31.43 13.56 25.12
N LEU A 241 -30.25 14.11 24.80
CA LEU A 241 -29.51 13.80 23.57
C LEU A 241 -29.16 12.30 23.54
N ASP A 242 -29.15 11.69 22.36
CA ASP A 242 -28.67 10.32 22.22
C ASP A 242 -27.13 10.25 22.30
N ALA A 243 -26.59 9.03 22.29
CA ALA A 243 -25.15 8.79 22.42
C ALA A 243 -24.31 9.39 21.26
N PHE A 244 -24.96 9.88 20.20
CA PHE A 244 -24.33 10.57 19.07
C PHE A 244 -24.56 12.09 19.09
N GLY A 245 -25.15 12.62 20.16
CA GLY A 245 -25.46 14.04 20.30
C GLY A 245 -26.65 14.50 19.47
N MET A 246 -27.50 13.58 19.00
CA MET A 246 -28.69 13.89 18.21
C MET A 246 -29.96 13.84 19.06
N ILE A 247 -30.94 14.67 18.71
CA ILE A 247 -32.28 14.65 19.33
C ILE A 247 -33.04 13.47 18.73
N LYS A 248 -33.56 12.57 19.59
CA LYS A 248 -34.42 11.46 19.13
C LYS A 248 -35.56 12.02 18.26
N LYS A 249 -35.85 11.36 17.13
CA LYS A 249 -36.87 11.76 16.14
C LYS A 249 -38.24 12.12 16.73
N THR A 250 -38.61 11.52 17.87
CA THR A 250 -39.88 11.80 18.58
C THR A 250 -39.89 13.12 19.35
N ASN A 251 -38.73 13.74 19.56
CA ASN A 251 -38.52 14.91 20.42
C ASN A 251 -38.00 16.12 19.65
N VAL A 252 -38.04 16.10 18.32
CA VAL A 252 -37.68 17.26 17.50
C VAL A 252 -38.76 18.34 17.69
N PRO A 253 -38.44 19.52 18.25
CA PRO A 253 -39.43 20.58 18.41
C PRO A 253 -39.96 21.04 17.06
N VAL A 254 -41.27 21.27 16.99
CA VAL A 254 -41.91 21.89 15.83
C VAL A 254 -41.46 23.35 15.80
N GLY A 255 -40.60 23.72 14.84
CA GLY A 255 -40.01 25.06 14.75
C GLY A 255 -38.48 25.14 14.74
N LEU A 256 -37.76 24.04 14.47
CA LEU A 256 -36.32 24.09 14.17
C LEU A 256 -36.05 25.09 13.04
N GLN A 257 -35.42 26.22 13.35
CA GLN A 257 -35.00 27.21 12.35
C GLN A 257 -33.56 26.91 11.94
N VAL A 258 -33.38 26.53 10.68
CA VAL A 258 -32.06 26.46 10.04
C VAL A 258 -31.74 27.85 9.52
N VAL A 259 -30.73 28.49 10.09
CA VAL A 259 -30.24 29.79 9.61
C VAL A 259 -29.10 29.50 8.63
N PHE A 260 -29.35 29.81 7.35
CA PHE A 260 -28.38 29.68 6.28
C PHE A 260 -27.47 30.91 6.25
N ASP A 261 -26.16 30.71 6.23
CA ASP A 261 -25.17 31.81 6.16
C ASP A 261 -24.92 32.15 4.69
N ASP A 262 -25.80 32.96 4.10
CA ASP A 262 -25.57 33.51 2.76
C ASP A 262 -24.55 34.64 2.82
N TYR A 263 -23.47 34.55 2.03
CA TYR A 263 -22.31 35.45 1.96
C TYR A 263 -22.59 36.93 1.61
N ASN A 264 -23.83 37.43 1.75
CA ASN A 264 -24.19 38.80 1.40
C ASN A 264 -25.18 39.48 2.35
N THR A 265 -25.47 38.91 3.52
CA THR A 265 -26.33 39.56 4.52
C THR A 265 -25.48 40.16 5.63
N THR A 266 -25.17 41.45 5.48
CA THR A 266 -24.97 42.32 6.66
C THR A 266 -26.14 42.11 7.60
N TYR A 267 -25.88 41.58 8.79
CA TYR A 267 -26.86 41.56 9.87
C TYR A 267 -27.23 43.00 10.20
N ALA A 268 -28.28 43.51 9.57
CA ALA A 268 -29.08 44.56 10.17
C ALA A 268 -29.73 43.89 11.37
N VAL A 269 -29.16 44.10 12.56
CA VAL A 269 -29.92 43.96 13.80
C VAL A 269 -30.96 45.08 13.77
N SER A 270 -31.99 44.90 12.94
CA SER A 270 -33.24 45.60 13.16
C SER A 270 -33.75 45.11 14.51
N ASN A 271 -34.21 46.04 15.33
CA ASN A 271 -34.78 45.84 16.66
C ASN A 271 -35.98 44.88 16.62
N ALA A 272 -35.74 43.60 16.36
CA ALA A 272 -36.74 42.56 16.29
C ALA A 272 -36.71 41.79 17.61
N THR A 273 -37.39 42.36 18.61
CA THR A 273 -37.78 41.67 19.86
C THR A 273 -38.88 40.62 19.62
N VAL A 274 -38.95 40.03 18.43
CA VAL A 274 -39.99 39.08 18.05
C VAL A 274 -39.34 37.95 17.25
N LEU A 275 -39.15 36.80 17.90
CA LEU A 275 -39.02 35.54 17.19
C LEU A 275 -40.38 35.29 16.53
N SER A 276 -40.51 35.63 15.24
CA SER A 276 -41.75 35.43 14.49
C SER A 276 -41.96 33.93 14.26
N THR A 277 -42.82 33.31 15.06
CA THR A 277 -43.55 32.10 14.67
C THR A 277 -44.66 32.53 13.71
N TRP A 278 -44.57 32.19 12.42
CA TRP A 278 -45.62 32.44 11.42
C TRP A 278 -46.26 31.11 10.96
N PRO A 279 -47.55 31.09 10.59
CA PRO A 279 -48.72 31.31 11.42
C PRO A 279 -49.37 29.95 11.81
N ALA A 280 -49.72 29.77 13.07
CA ALA A 280 -50.74 28.78 13.41
C ALA A 280 -52.10 29.42 13.12
N GLY A 281 -52.80 28.93 12.09
CA GLY A 281 -54.23 29.15 11.98
C GLY A 281 -54.91 28.54 13.20
N GLY A 282 -55.78 29.32 13.86
CA GLY A 282 -56.61 28.86 14.97
C GLY A 282 -56.19 29.48 16.31
N GLY A 283 -57.02 30.41 16.79
CA GLY A 283 -56.71 31.32 17.88
C GLY A 283 -56.45 30.68 19.24
N SER A 284 -55.52 31.30 19.98
CA SER A 284 -55.63 31.58 21.42
C SER A 284 -54.46 32.51 21.79
N SER A 285 -54.80 33.57 22.51
CA SER A 285 -53.94 34.67 22.94
C SER A 285 -52.70 34.21 23.72
N ALA A 286 -51.52 34.43 23.15
CA ALA A 286 -50.25 34.35 23.87
C ALA A 286 -49.90 35.73 24.45
N SER A 287 -49.82 35.82 25.78
CA SER A 287 -49.34 36.98 26.52
C SER A 287 -47.84 37.19 26.28
N SER A 288 -47.46 38.32 25.68
CA SER A 288 -46.07 38.75 25.55
C SER A 288 -45.64 39.50 26.81
N THR A 289 -44.75 38.90 27.60
CA THR A 289 -44.00 39.63 28.62
C THR A 289 -42.76 40.27 27.98
N PRO A 290 -42.57 41.60 28.07
CA PRO A 290 -41.40 42.25 27.51
C PRO A 290 -40.18 41.97 28.39
N LEU A 291 -39.15 41.32 27.83
CA LEU A 291 -37.84 41.18 28.46
C LEU A 291 -37.02 42.44 28.19
N ASN A 292 -36.62 43.13 29.27
CA ASN A 292 -35.85 44.38 29.26
C ASN A 292 -34.47 44.16 28.61
N ALA A 293 -34.19 44.89 27.54
CA ALA A 293 -33.01 44.76 26.71
C ALA A 293 -31.88 45.66 27.24
N SER A 294 -30.93 45.07 27.98
CA SER A 294 -29.62 45.70 28.21
C SER A 294 -28.42 44.86 27.76
N HIS A 295 -28.59 43.57 27.44
CA HIS A 295 -27.50 42.72 26.97
C HIS A 295 -27.96 41.71 25.90
N PRO A 296 -28.15 42.13 24.63
CA PRO A 296 -28.58 41.23 23.55
C PRO A 296 -27.57 40.11 23.23
N LEU A 297 -26.29 40.27 23.59
CA LEU A 297 -25.26 39.25 23.36
C LEU A 297 -25.19 38.17 24.45
N GLU A 298 -25.72 38.41 25.66
CA GLU A 298 -25.68 37.43 26.76
C GLU A 298 -26.92 36.51 26.80
N MET A 299 -28.06 36.95 26.26
CA MET A 299 -29.31 36.16 26.23
C MET A 299 -29.31 35.04 25.18
N LEU A 300 -28.58 35.20 24.07
CA LEU A 300 -28.48 34.15 23.05
C LEU A 300 -27.75 32.91 23.57
N THR A 301 -26.83 33.11 24.52
CA THR A 301 -26.03 32.05 25.16
C THR A 301 -26.76 31.27 26.24
N THR A 302 -27.87 31.77 26.81
CA THR A 302 -28.49 31.11 27.97
C THR A 302 -29.58 30.09 27.62
N VAL A 303 -30.17 30.12 26.41
CA VAL A 303 -31.37 29.30 26.11
C VAL A 303 -31.35 28.60 24.74
N THR A 304 -30.30 28.74 23.91
CA THR A 304 -30.26 28.11 22.58
C THR A 304 -29.00 27.29 22.34
N ASN A 305 -29.17 26.04 21.92
CA ASN A 305 -28.07 25.22 21.42
C ASN A 305 -27.92 25.51 19.92
N ILE A 306 -26.81 26.15 19.53
CA ILE A 306 -26.49 26.39 18.12
C ILE A 306 -25.73 25.17 17.59
N ILE A 307 -26.37 24.38 16.72
CA ILE A 307 -25.73 23.27 16.01
C ILE A 307 -25.14 23.82 14.71
N THR A 308 -23.81 23.84 14.60
CA THR A 308 -23.15 24.24 13.36
C THR A 308 -23.16 23.08 12.36
N LEU A 309 -23.80 23.29 11.21
CA LEU A 309 -23.76 22.39 10.06
C LEU A 309 -22.50 22.65 9.23
N ARG A 310 -21.95 21.57 8.68
CA ARG A 310 -20.71 21.57 7.91
C ARG A 310 -20.95 20.77 6.64
N SER A 311 -21.19 21.43 5.53
CA SER A 311 -21.52 20.75 4.26
C SER A 311 -20.43 20.89 3.19
N LYS A 312 -19.59 21.92 3.27
CA LYS A 312 -18.55 22.22 2.26
C LYS A 312 -17.16 21.88 2.78
N LEU A 313 -16.34 21.21 1.96
CA LEU A 313 -14.93 20.99 2.26
C LEU A 313 -14.18 22.32 2.19
N ASN A 314 -13.26 22.53 3.13
CA ASN A 314 -12.33 23.65 3.04
C ASN A 314 -11.21 23.34 2.04
N TRP A 315 -10.43 24.36 1.68
CA TRP A 315 -9.34 24.21 0.71
C TRP A 315 -8.32 23.12 1.11
N ILE A 316 -8.09 22.92 2.42
CA ILE A 316 -7.19 21.87 2.95
C ILE A 316 -7.77 20.49 2.65
N GLY A 317 -9.06 20.29 2.95
CA GLY A 317 -9.78 19.05 2.69
C GLY A 317 -9.82 18.72 1.20
N GLU A 318 -10.18 19.68 0.35
CA GLU A 318 -10.21 19.51 -1.10
C GLU A 318 -8.82 19.17 -1.67
N SER A 319 -7.82 19.96 -1.33
CA SER A 319 -6.46 19.79 -1.84
C SER A 319 -5.83 18.48 -1.37
N SER A 320 -5.96 18.16 -0.08
CA SER A 320 -5.41 16.91 0.48
C SER A 320 -6.06 15.69 -0.15
N THR A 321 -7.38 15.71 -0.36
CA THR A 321 -8.10 14.58 -0.98
C THR A 321 -7.65 14.37 -2.42
N LEU A 322 -7.51 15.46 -3.19
CA LEU A 322 -7.04 15.40 -4.58
C LEU A 322 -5.65 14.77 -4.67
N VAL A 323 -4.67 15.26 -3.91
CA VAL A 323 -3.30 14.70 -3.98
C VAL A 323 -3.23 13.26 -3.44
N GLY A 324 -4.10 12.90 -2.48
CA GLY A 324 -4.24 11.52 -1.99
C GLY A 324 -4.76 10.58 -3.07
N ILE A 325 -5.80 10.97 -3.80
CA ILE A 325 -6.34 10.20 -4.93
C ILE A 325 -5.29 10.06 -6.04
N ILE A 326 -4.58 11.14 -6.39
CA ILE A 326 -3.51 11.11 -7.39
C ILE A 326 -2.43 10.09 -6.99
N SER A 327 -1.99 10.10 -5.73
CA SER A 327 -1.05 9.10 -5.22
C SER A 327 -1.57 7.67 -5.35
N GLY A 328 -2.83 7.44 -4.96
CA GLY A 328 -3.46 6.12 -5.05
C GLY A 328 -3.55 5.60 -6.48
N VAL A 329 -3.93 6.46 -7.44
CA VAL A 329 -3.99 6.11 -8.87
C VAL A 329 -2.58 5.78 -9.41
N LEU A 330 -1.57 6.59 -9.09
CA LEU A 330 -0.19 6.33 -9.51
C LEU A 330 0.33 5.00 -8.96
N MET A 331 0.09 4.73 -7.67
CA MET A 331 0.43 3.45 -7.04
C MET A 331 -0.29 2.27 -7.72
N GLY A 332 -1.57 2.43 -8.07
CA GLY A 332 -2.34 1.43 -8.82
C GLY A 332 -1.72 1.12 -10.19
N VAL A 333 -1.34 2.15 -10.96
CA VAL A 333 -0.66 1.97 -12.26
C VAL A 333 0.68 1.25 -12.11
N ILE A 334 1.49 1.62 -11.11
CA ILE A 334 2.77 0.97 -10.82
C ILE A 334 2.55 -0.52 -10.46
N ALA A 335 1.52 -0.82 -9.69
CA ALA A 335 1.18 -2.20 -9.34
C ALA A 335 0.81 -3.04 -10.56
N LEU A 336 -0.02 -2.50 -11.46
CA LEU A 336 -0.39 -3.18 -12.71
C LEU A 336 0.84 -3.50 -13.56
N THR A 337 1.80 -2.57 -13.69
CA THR A 337 3.03 -2.82 -14.45
C THR A 337 3.96 -3.87 -13.81
N SER A 338 3.71 -4.24 -12.56
CA SER A 338 4.46 -5.26 -11.82
C SER A 338 3.95 -6.69 -12.07
N LEU A 339 2.85 -6.83 -12.81
CA LEU A 339 2.27 -8.11 -13.20
C LEU A 339 3.17 -8.82 -14.24
N PRO A 340 3.46 -10.13 -14.05
CA PRO A 340 4.34 -10.87 -14.95
C PRO A 340 3.81 -11.00 -16.39
N SER A 341 2.53 -10.72 -16.64
CA SER A 341 1.92 -10.65 -17.97
C SER A 341 2.17 -9.34 -18.71
N ILE A 342 2.48 -8.26 -17.98
CA ILE A 342 2.66 -6.90 -18.51
C ILE A 342 4.14 -6.53 -18.54
N THR A 343 4.90 -6.83 -17.48
CA THR A 343 6.32 -6.44 -17.36
C THR A 343 7.18 -6.84 -18.57
N PRO A 344 7.06 -8.06 -19.14
CA PRO A 344 7.87 -8.47 -20.29
C PRO A 344 7.48 -7.78 -21.61
N LYS A 345 6.28 -7.18 -21.69
CA LYS A 345 5.78 -6.52 -22.90
C LYS A 345 6.19 -5.05 -23.00
N MET A 346 6.74 -4.49 -21.93
CA MET A 346 7.13 -3.09 -21.86
C MET A 346 8.59 -2.89 -22.25
N ASN A 347 8.87 -1.81 -22.98
CA ASN A 347 10.24 -1.40 -23.22
C ASN A 347 10.85 -0.79 -21.95
N TRP A 348 12.18 -0.80 -21.85
CA TRP A 348 12.94 -0.22 -20.73
C TRP A 348 12.63 1.25 -20.46
N ARG A 349 12.34 2.05 -21.50
CA ARG A 349 11.95 3.46 -21.35
C ARG A 349 10.60 3.61 -20.65
N GLU A 350 9.62 2.82 -21.07
CA GLU A 350 8.26 2.80 -20.50
C GLU A 350 8.30 2.29 -19.06
N TRP A 351 9.06 1.21 -18.83
CA TRP A 351 9.24 0.66 -17.50
C TRP A 351 9.88 1.68 -16.55
N ARG A 352 10.89 2.43 -17.00
CA ARG A 352 11.53 3.49 -16.21
C ARG A 352 10.61 4.69 -15.96
N LEU A 353 9.77 5.06 -16.93
CA LEU A 353 8.78 6.11 -16.75
C LEU A 353 7.81 5.75 -15.62
N LEU A 354 7.26 4.52 -15.65
CA LEU A 354 6.25 4.09 -14.68
C LEU A 354 6.85 3.70 -13.32
N GLN A 355 7.87 2.84 -13.28
CA GLN A 355 8.43 2.34 -12.00
C GLN A 355 9.37 3.31 -11.30
N SER A 356 9.94 4.30 -12.02
CA SER A 356 10.82 5.31 -11.41
C SER A 356 10.14 6.66 -11.28
N HIS A 357 9.74 7.31 -12.39
CA HIS A 357 9.23 8.69 -12.33
C HIS A 357 7.85 8.77 -11.67
N ALA A 358 6.90 7.95 -12.11
CA ALA A 358 5.57 7.91 -11.48
C ALA A 358 5.65 7.42 -10.03
N GLY A 359 6.61 6.54 -9.72
CA GLY A 359 6.91 6.11 -8.35
C GLY A 359 7.31 7.23 -7.41
N TRP A 360 8.29 8.05 -7.80
CA TRP A 360 8.68 9.22 -7.03
C TRP A 360 7.57 10.27 -6.93
N LEU A 361 6.79 10.45 -7.99
CA LEU A 361 5.61 11.32 -7.97
C LEU A 361 4.57 10.83 -6.95
N ALA A 362 4.31 9.53 -6.88
CA ALA A 362 3.41 8.95 -5.88
C ALA A 362 3.89 9.18 -4.45
N VAL A 363 5.20 9.00 -4.17
CA VAL A 363 5.78 9.30 -2.85
C VAL A 363 5.61 10.78 -2.51
N ALA A 364 5.88 11.67 -3.47
CA ALA A 364 5.75 13.12 -3.27
C ALA A 364 4.29 13.51 -2.97
N THR A 365 3.32 13.05 -3.78
CA THR A 365 1.90 13.38 -3.57
C THR A 365 1.34 12.74 -2.30
N ALA A 366 1.76 11.52 -1.93
CA ALA A 366 1.43 10.92 -0.63
C ALA A 366 1.97 11.74 0.55
N THR A 367 3.19 12.27 0.42
CA THR A 367 3.79 13.11 1.47
C THR A 367 3.04 14.43 1.59
N VAL A 368 2.74 15.09 0.46
CA VAL A 368 1.94 16.32 0.43
C VAL A 368 0.53 16.10 0.98
N HIS A 369 -0.11 14.97 0.68
CA HIS A 369 -1.42 14.59 1.24
C HIS A 369 -1.43 14.69 2.77
N VAL A 370 -0.44 14.09 3.44
CA VAL A 370 -0.36 14.11 4.90
C VAL A 370 0.12 15.45 5.45
N LEU A 371 1.01 16.15 4.73
CA LEU A 371 1.47 17.49 5.11
C LEU A 371 0.30 18.49 5.14
N LEU A 372 -0.59 18.46 4.14
CA LEU A 372 -1.78 19.31 4.12
C LEU A 372 -2.69 19.04 5.32
N LEU A 373 -2.87 17.77 5.72
CA LEU A 373 -3.68 17.41 6.88
C LEU A 373 -3.07 17.80 8.24
N GLY A 374 -1.73 17.79 8.33
CA GLY A 374 -1.02 17.88 9.60
C GLY A 374 -0.35 19.23 9.86
N ALA A 375 0.37 19.76 8.88
CA ALA A 375 1.33 20.86 9.06
C ALA A 375 0.73 22.13 9.69
N PRO A 376 -0.50 22.58 9.33
CA PRO A 376 -1.11 23.75 9.97
C PRO A 376 -1.29 23.61 11.48
N TRP A 377 -1.35 22.37 11.99
CA TRP A 377 -1.69 22.05 13.38
C TRP A 377 -0.49 21.58 14.21
N TRP A 378 0.71 21.58 13.64
CA TRP A 378 1.93 21.23 14.37
C TRP A 378 2.39 22.31 15.35
N PRO A 379 2.31 23.62 15.04
CA PRO A 379 2.73 24.67 15.98
C PRO A 379 1.91 24.72 17.27
N ALA A 380 0.66 24.23 17.25
CA ALA A 380 -0.21 24.13 18.43
C ALA A 380 0.22 23.02 19.42
N ALA A 381 1.42 22.45 19.26
CA ALA A 381 1.95 21.35 20.06
C ALA A 381 1.98 21.61 21.57
N HIS A 382 2.24 22.86 21.97
CA HIS A 382 2.37 23.23 23.38
C HIS A 382 1.04 23.21 24.14
N GLU A 383 -0.09 23.36 23.44
CA GLU A 383 -1.41 23.53 24.06
C GLU A 383 -2.35 22.34 23.79
N ASP A 384 -2.26 21.73 22.60
CA ASP A 384 -3.27 20.77 22.14
C ASP A 384 -2.82 19.29 22.18
N TRP A 385 -1.56 18.99 22.46
CA TRP A 385 -1.05 17.61 22.37
C TRP A 385 -1.21 16.88 23.71
N PRO A 386 -1.93 15.74 23.76
CA PRO A 386 -2.05 14.95 24.98
C PRO A 386 -0.66 14.57 25.51
N LYS A 387 -0.30 15.10 26.68
CA LYS A 387 1.02 14.88 27.32
C LYS A 387 2.22 15.13 26.39
N MET A 388 2.13 16.11 25.49
CA MET A 388 3.18 16.44 24.52
C MET A 388 3.54 15.29 23.55
N ILE A 389 2.66 14.29 23.40
CA ILE A 389 2.89 13.18 22.46
C ILE A 389 2.72 13.69 21.02
N PRO A 390 3.74 13.54 20.16
CA PRO A 390 3.69 14.03 18.79
C PRO A 390 2.48 13.56 17.99
N THR A 391 1.99 14.42 17.09
CA THR A 391 0.91 14.01 16.19
C THR A 391 1.36 12.85 15.29
N ILE A 392 0.41 12.01 14.94
CA ILE A 392 0.61 10.93 13.95
C ILE A 392 1.07 11.50 12.62
N THR A 393 0.47 12.62 12.17
CA THR A 393 0.81 13.24 10.89
C THR A 393 2.24 13.74 10.86
N LEU A 394 2.79 14.24 11.98
CA LEU A 394 4.19 14.60 12.09
C LEU A 394 5.10 13.36 12.02
N MET A 395 4.83 12.36 12.85
CA MET A 395 5.67 11.16 12.93
C MET A 395 5.65 10.33 11.64
N SER A 396 4.51 10.31 10.93
CA SER A 396 4.40 9.59 9.65
C SER A 396 5.09 10.30 8.49
N THR A 397 5.18 11.65 8.50
CA THR A 397 5.75 12.45 7.40
C THR A 397 7.25 12.66 7.50
N ILE A 398 7.87 12.56 8.67
CA ILE A 398 9.32 12.76 8.82
C ILE A 398 10.15 11.82 7.91
N PRO A 399 9.97 10.47 7.93
CA PRO A 399 10.75 9.59 7.06
C PRO A 399 10.59 9.85 5.56
N PRO A 400 9.38 10.03 4.99
CA PRO A 400 9.25 10.35 3.57
C PRO A 400 9.77 11.74 3.21
N MET A 401 9.69 12.74 4.11
CA MET A 401 10.34 14.05 3.88
C MET A 401 11.86 13.91 3.79
N ILE A 402 12.49 13.16 4.70
CA ILE A 402 13.93 12.89 4.65
C ILE A 402 14.28 12.16 3.35
N LEU A 403 13.48 11.15 2.96
CA LEU A 403 13.69 10.41 1.71
C LEU A 403 13.63 11.34 0.48
N LEU A 404 12.63 12.21 0.40
CA LEU A 404 12.47 13.16 -0.69
C LEU A 404 13.60 14.19 -0.71
N LEU A 405 14.06 14.66 0.46
CA LEU A 405 15.22 15.55 0.57
C LEU A 405 16.49 14.86 0.06
N LEU A 406 16.78 13.64 0.53
CA LEU A 406 17.91 12.84 0.09
C LEU A 406 17.86 12.59 -1.42
N LYS A 407 16.68 12.32 -1.97
CA LYS A 407 16.49 12.17 -3.42
C LYS A 407 16.69 13.48 -4.17
N GLY A 408 16.15 14.59 -3.67
CA GLY A 408 16.30 15.93 -4.25
C GLY A 408 17.77 16.34 -4.36
N LEU A 409 18.54 16.14 -3.28
CA LEU A 409 19.98 16.39 -3.26
C LEU A 409 20.75 15.57 -4.32
N LEU A 410 20.32 14.34 -4.63
CA LEU A 410 20.94 13.53 -5.69
C LEU A 410 20.57 13.97 -7.11
N VAL A 411 19.40 14.58 -7.29
CA VAL A 411 18.90 15.02 -8.61
C VAL A 411 19.47 16.40 -8.98
N LEU A 412 19.70 17.26 -7.99
CA LEU A 412 20.26 18.58 -8.19
C LEU A 412 21.78 18.55 -8.45
N PRO A 413 22.31 19.46 -9.29
CA PRO A 413 23.76 19.71 -9.35
C PRO A 413 24.28 20.19 -7.99
N PRO A 414 25.48 19.78 -7.54
CA PRO A 414 26.52 19.04 -8.28
C PRO A 414 26.41 17.51 -8.20
N ALA A 415 25.57 16.96 -7.33
CA ALA A 415 25.55 15.52 -7.05
C ALA A 415 25.13 14.69 -8.26
N SER A 416 24.15 15.16 -9.05
CA SER A 416 23.71 14.48 -10.27
C SER A 416 24.82 14.40 -11.33
N ILE A 417 25.63 15.45 -11.46
CA ILE A 417 26.80 15.48 -12.36
C ILE A 417 27.85 14.48 -11.88
N MET A 418 28.15 14.47 -10.58
CA MET A 418 29.10 13.53 -9.98
C MET A 418 28.65 12.08 -10.16
N LEU A 419 27.37 11.78 -9.91
CA LEU A 419 26.80 10.45 -10.04
C LEU A 419 26.86 9.97 -11.50
N ASN A 420 26.54 10.85 -12.46
CA ASN A 420 26.67 10.55 -13.88
C ASN A 420 28.12 10.28 -14.27
N ARG A 421 29.09 11.03 -13.72
CA ARG A 421 30.52 10.78 -13.95
C ARG A 421 30.96 9.43 -13.40
N VAL A 422 30.57 9.08 -12.17
CA VAL A 422 30.83 7.76 -11.55
C VAL A 422 30.27 6.64 -12.42
N ARG A 423 28.99 6.72 -12.80
CA ARG A 423 28.31 5.71 -13.62
C ARG A 423 28.81 5.63 -15.06
N SER A 424 29.39 6.71 -15.58
CA SER A 424 30.04 6.72 -16.91
C SER A 424 31.43 6.08 -16.91
N GLY A 425 31.97 5.69 -15.76
CA GLY A 425 33.31 5.10 -15.64
C GLY A 425 34.46 6.12 -15.65
N LYS A 426 34.18 7.42 -15.85
CA LYS A 426 35.18 8.50 -15.90
C LYS A 426 35.96 8.73 -14.59
N TRP A 427 35.47 8.16 -13.48
CA TRP A 427 36.10 8.21 -12.16
C TRP A 427 36.66 6.87 -11.68
N ALA A 428 36.61 5.82 -12.50
CA ALA A 428 37.22 4.53 -12.14
C ALA A 428 38.74 4.71 -11.94
N ARG A 429 39.27 4.21 -10.82
CA ARG A 429 40.70 4.28 -10.52
C ARG A 429 41.44 3.34 -11.50
N LYS A 430 42.68 3.65 -11.88
CA LYS A 430 43.50 2.78 -12.79
C LYS A 430 43.54 1.31 -12.31
N ASP A 431 43.48 1.11 -11.00
CA ASP A 431 43.53 -0.20 -10.33
C ASP A 431 42.23 -1.01 -10.50
N ASP A 432 41.09 -0.36 -10.78
CA ASP A 432 39.79 -1.00 -10.98
C ASP A 432 39.65 -1.59 -12.41
N ALA A 433 40.57 -1.26 -13.34
CA ALA A 433 40.62 -1.86 -14.68
C ALA A 433 41.15 -3.31 -14.68
N ALA A 434 41.74 -3.75 -13.57
CA ALA A 434 42.27 -5.10 -13.39
C ALA A 434 41.25 -6.09 -12.77
N ASP A 435 40.09 -5.62 -12.30
CA ASP A 435 39.00 -6.50 -11.84
C ASP A 435 38.21 -6.98 -13.06
N PRO A 436 38.23 -8.29 -13.43
CA PRO A 436 37.53 -8.82 -14.60
C PRO A 436 36.00 -8.62 -14.52
N LEU A 437 35.45 -8.23 -13.36
CA LEU A 437 34.03 -7.91 -13.17
C LEU A 437 33.68 -6.43 -13.36
N ALA A 438 34.67 -5.54 -13.53
CA ALA A 438 34.42 -4.12 -13.79
C ALA A 438 33.70 -3.91 -15.13
N HIS A 439 33.99 -4.76 -16.12
CA HIS A 439 33.35 -4.71 -17.44
C HIS A 439 31.89 -5.20 -17.44
N THR A 440 31.53 -6.16 -16.59
CA THR A 440 30.14 -6.66 -16.49
C THR A 440 29.23 -5.73 -15.68
N ALA A 441 29.78 -4.94 -14.75
CA ALA A 441 28.97 -4.10 -13.87
C ALA A 441 28.58 -2.73 -14.47
N VAL A 442 29.29 -2.25 -15.49
CA VAL A 442 28.94 -1.00 -16.20
C VAL A 442 27.57 -1.09 -16.89
N PHE A 443 27.15 -2.29 -17.32
CA PHE A 443 25.83 -2.49 -17.92
C PHE A 443 24.69 -2.56 -16.90
N ALA A 444 24.94 -2.96 -15.65
CA ALA A 444 23.90 -3.10 -14.64
C ALA A 444 23.51 -1.77 -13.97
N VAL A 445 24.43 -0.79 -13.87
CA VAL A 445 24.20 0.41 -13.05
C VAL A 445 24.06 1.71 -13.84
N LYS A 446 24.50 1.75 -15.10
CA LYS A 446 24.13 2.86 -16.00
C LYS A 446 22.61 2.90 -16.29
N HIS A 447 21.86 1.91 -15.81
CA HIS A 447 20.49 1.61 -16.20
C HIS A 447 19.43 1.61 -15.07
N HIS A 448 19.76 2.03 -13.83
CA HIS A 448 18.81 2.19 -12.72
C HIS A 448 18.66 3.64 -12.23
#